data_AF-A0A1Z5L8J0-F1
#
_entry.id   AF-A0A1Z5L8J0-F1
#
_cell.length_a   1.000
_cell.length_b   1.000
_cell.length_c   1.000
_cell.angle_alpha   90.00
_cell.angle_beta   90.00
_cell.angle_gamma   90.00
#
_symmetry.space_group_name_H-M   'P 1'
#
loop_
_entity.id
_entity.type
_entity.pdbx_description
1 polymer ?
#
loop_
_entity_poly.entity_id
_entity_poly.type
_entity_poly.pdbx_seq_one_letter_code
_entity_poly.pdbx_strand_id
1 'polypeptide(L)'
;MDTPKGIRSFKTVWSEHLSEECRRRFYKNWYKSKKKAFTKSSKKWQDETGKKLIERDFKKMKKYCSSIRVIAHTQMKLMRRRQKRAHIMEIQVNGGSIGAKITWAREHMEKQIPVSQVFGQDEMIDVIGVTKGRGFKGVTSRWHTKKLPRKTHKGLRKVACIGAWHPSRVQFTVARAGQKGYHHRTEINKKIYRIGQGIHKKDGKLVINNASTEYDTSNKSITPMGGFPHYGEVNCDFLMLKGCVVGPKKRVLTLRKSLLVHYKRSALEKINLKFIDTSSKFGHGRFQTPAEKHQQCLHRVRHFEQEHHSHGRLSSLRRSELRLPHAEGVRCGAQEEGPDFEEGTAGALQEVCSGEDQPEVHRHFVQ
;
A
#
# COMPACT_ATOMS: atom_id res chain seq x y z
N MET A 1 32.94 4.30 -4.88
CA MET A 1 34.36 4.44 -4.49
C MET A 1 34.36 4.94 -3.06
N ASP A 2 35.18 4.33 -2.20
CA ASP A 2 35.34 4.81 -0.84
C ASP A 2 36.26 6.02 -0.83
N THR A 3 35.90 7.05 -0.06
CA THR A 3 36.70 8.26 0.08
C THR A 3 36.69 8.66 1.56
N PRO A 4 37.65 9.46 2.04
CA PRO A 4 37.66 9.91 3.43
C PRO A 4 36.38 10.66 3.86
N LYS A 5 35.60 11.19 2.90
CA LYS A 5 34.31 11.88 3.13
C LYS A 5 33.10 10.95 3.01
N GLY A 6 33.32 9.64 2.87
CA GLY A 6 32.32 8.61 2.65
C GLY A 6 32.24 8.10 1.22
N ILE A 7 31.24 7.26 0.94
CA ILE A 7 31.10 6.58 -0.34
C ILE A 7 30.59 7.55 -1.41
N ARG A 8 31.31 7.65 -2.53
CA ARG A 8 30.92 8.44 -3.71
C ARG A 8 30.56 7.54 -4.90
N SER A 9 29.59 7.97 -5.71
CA SER A 9 29.31 7.37 -7.02
C SER A 9 30.50 7.59 -7.96
N PHE A 10 31.00 6.50 -8.56
CA PHE A 10 32.18 6.55 -9.42
C PHE A 10 31.79 6.59 -10.89
N LYS A 11 31.10 5.55 -11.36
CA LYS A 11 30.57 5.41 -12.72
C LYS A 11 29.24 4.68 -12.68
N THR A 12 28.41 4.95 -13.69
CA THR A 12 27.13 4.28 -13.91
C THR A 12 27.08 3.82 -15.35
N VAL A 13 26.91 2.52 -15.54
CA VAL A 13 26.73 1.89 -16.86
C VAL A 13 25.27 1.49 -16.98
N TRP A 14 24.64 1.88 -18.09
CA TRP A 14 23.25 1.54 -18.41
C TRP A 14 23.21 0.45 -19.48
N SER A 15 22.15 -0.35 -19.49
CA SER A 15 21.90 -1.34 -20.55
C SER A 15 21.59 -0.68 -21.90
N GLU A 16 21.62 -1.47 -22.98
CA GLU A 16 21.31 -0.98 -24.32
C GLU A 16 19.83 -0.66 -24.45
N HIS A 17 18.99 -1.62 -24.09
CA HIS A 17 17.54 -1.52 -24.17
C HIS A 17 16.96 -1.14 -22.80
N LEU A 18 16.37 0.05 -22.73
CA LEU A 18 15.64 0.54 -21.57
C LEU A 18 14.14 0.56 -21.85
N SER A 19 13.37 -0.07 -20.97
CA SER A 19 11.92 -0.10 -21.06
C SER A 19 11.31 1.31 -21.05
N GLU A 20 10.19 1.48 -21.76
CA GLU A 20 9.44 2.74 -21.79
C GLU A 20 9.04 3.21 -20.38
N GLU A 21 8.67 2.28 -19.51
CA GLU A 21 8.26 2.56 -18.12
C GLU A 21 9.40 3.11 -17.26
N CYS A 22 10.61 2.60 -17.47
CA CYS A 22 11.83 3.12 -16.87
C CYS A 22 12.14 4.52 -17.42
N ARG A 23 12.04 4.71 -18.74
CA ARG A 23 12.25 6.02 -19.39
C ARG A 23 11.26 7.09 -18.88
N ARG A 24 10.01 6.71 -18.60
CA ARG A 24 9.01 7.57 -17.94
C ARG A 24 9.47 8.09 -16.58
N ARG A 25 10.41 7.42 -15.88
CA ARG A 25 10.97 7.93 -14.62
C ARG A 25 11.71 9.25 -14.82
N PHE A 26 12.36 9.45 -15.97
CA PHE A 26 13.20 10.62 -16.25
C PHE A 26 12.42 11.82 -16.77
N TYR A 27 11.11 11.69 -16.97
CA TYR A 27 10.24 12.78 -17.40
C TYR A 27 9.21 13.12 -16.33
N LYS A 28 8.99 14.41 -16.08
CA LYS A 28 7.82 14.88 -15.33
C LYS A 28 6.55 14.81 -16.19
N ASN A 29 6.63 15.30 -17.43
CA ASN A 29 5.54 15.23 -18.41
C ASN A 29 5.95 14.37 -19.61
N TRP A 30 5.56 13.11 -19.60
CA TRP A 30 5.89 12.16 -20.67
C TRP A 30 5.23 12.51 -22.00
N TYR A 31 3.96 12.91 -21.99
CA TYR A 31 3.14 13.10 -23.18
C TYR A 31 3.58 14.28 -24.04
N LYS A 32 4.01 15.39 -23.40
CA LYS A 32 4.55 16.56 -24.10
C LYS A 32 6.04 16.44 -24.46
N SER A 33 6.72 15.38 -24.00
CA SER A 33 8.15 15.23 -24.23
C SER A 33 8.46 14.56 -25.58
N LYS A 34 9.60 14.91 -26.17
CA LYS A 34 10.15 14.22 -27.36
C LYS A 34 10.74 12.84 -27.06
N LYS A 35 10.69 12.37 -25.80
CA LYS A 35 11.14 11.03 -25.36
C LYS A 35 12.54 10.68 -25.88
N LYS A 36 13.53 11.57 -25.68
CA LYS A 36 14.94 11.40 -26.09
C LYS A 36 15.87 10.85 -25.00
N ALA A 37 15.36 10.51 -23.81
CA ALA A 37 16.18 9.97 -22.73
C ALA A 37 16.84 8.66 -23.18
N PHE A 38 18.15 8.55 -22.91
CA PHE A 38 19.02 7.41 -23.21
C PHE A 38 19.25 7.06 -24.69
N THR A 39 18.70 7.80 -25.66
CA THR A 39 18.88 7.47 -27.09
C THR A 39 20.36 7.49 -27.52
N LYS A 40 21.13 8.48 -27.06
CA LYS A 40 22.59 8.52 -27.29
C LYS A 40 23.34 7.43 -26.53
N SER A 41 22.83 7.00 -25.37
CA SER A 41 23.48 5.96 -24.55
C SER A 41 23.29 4.58 -25.18
N SER A 42 22.09 4.29 -25.69
CA SER A 42 21.80 3.03 -26.40
C SER A 42 22.63 2.92 -27.68
N LYS A 43 22.79 4.01 -28.45
CA LYS A 43 23.66 4.01 -29.64
C LYS A 43 25.11 3.64 -29.36
N LYS A 44 25.66 4.00 -28.18
CA LYS A 44 27.02 3.60 -27.78
C LYS A 44 27.20 2.08 -27.65
N TRP A 45 26.13 1.33 -27.40
CA TRP A 45 26.21 -0.12 -27.37
C TRP A 45 26.28 -0.73 -28.77
N GLN A 46 25.89 0.03 -29.81
CA GLN A 46 25.93 -0.40 -31.20
C GLN A 46 27.30 -0.06 -31.82
N ASP A 47 27.83 1.12 -31.50
CA ASP A 47 29.14 1.58 -31.99
C ASP A 47 30.31 0.80 -31.38
N GLU A 48 31.29 0.38 -32.18
CA GLU A 48 32.48 -0.35 -31.68
C GLU A 48 33.32 0.48 -30.71
N THR A 49 33.48 1.77 -31.00
CA THR A 49 34.17 2.73 -30.12
C THR A 49 33.41 2.89 -28.79
N GLY A 50 32.08 2.88 -28.82
CA GLY A 50 31.23 2.94 -27.64
C GLY A 50 31.35 1.70 -26.76
N LYS A 51 31.37 0.49 -27.37
CA LYS A 51 31.63 -0.77 -26.66
C LYS A 51 32.99 -0.75 -25.94
N LYS A 52 34.05 -0.30 -26.61
CA LYS A 52 35.40 -0.15 -26.00
C LYS A 52 35.38 0.80 -24.79
N LEU A 53 34.63 1.90 -24.86
CA LEU A 53 34.47 2.84 -23.74
C LEU A 53 33.73 2.21 -22.55
N ILE A 54 32.69 1.42 -22.81
CA ILE A 54 31.91 0.73 -21.78
C ILE A 54 32.78 -0.33 -21.08
N GLU A 55 33.55 -1.10 -21.84
CA GLU A 55 34.47 -2.08 -21.26
C GLU A 55 35.59 -1.44 -20.45
N ARG A 56 36.11 -0.29 -20.90
CA ARG A 56 37.03 0.53 -20.11
C ARG A 56 36.39 0.97 -18.79
N ASP A 57 35.12 1.38 -18.81
CA ASP A 57 34.40 1.78 -17.61
C ASP A 57 34.19 0.60 -16.65
N PHE A 58 33.87 -0.60 -17.16
CA PHE A 58 33.84 -1.83 -16.34
C PHE A 58 35.20 -2.17 -15.72
N LYS A 59 36.30 -2.05 -16.49
CA LYS A 59 37.67 -2.24 -15.97
C LYS A 59 37.99 -1.24 -14.85
N LYS A 60 37.61 0.04 -15.01
CA LYS A 60 37.77 1.06 -13.96
C LYS A 60 36.92 0.75 -12.73
N MET A 61 35.68 0.30 -12.91
CA MET A 61 34.82 -0.12 -11.80
C MET A 61 35.42 -1.28 -11.03
N LYS A 62 35.98 -2.28 -11.72
CA LYS A 62 36.67 -3.42 -11.09
C LYS A 62 37.88 -3.00 -10.26
N LYS A 63 38.63 -1.98 -10.70
CA LYS A 63 39.85 -1.49 -10.03
C LYS A 63 39.57 -0.57 -8.84
N TYR A 64 38.62 0.37 -8.97
CA TYR A 64 38.47 1.48 -8.01
C TYR A 64 37.23 1.42 -7.11
N CYS A 65 36.21 0.64 -7.47
CA CYS A 65 34.99 0.57 -6.65
C CYS A 65 35.17 -0.45 -5.54
N SER A 66 34.71 -0.11 -4.32
CA SER A 66 34.59 -1.03 -3.18
C SER A 66 33.26 -1.79 -3.15
N SER A 67 32.18 -1.14 -3.60
CA SER A 67 30.82 -1.70 -3.66
C SER A 67 30.20 -1.51 -5.03
N ILE A 68 29.45 -2.50 -5.50
CA ILE A 68 28.70 -2.46 -6.76
C ILE A 68 27.20 -2.52 -6.45
N ARG A 69 26.43 -1.67 -7.12
CA ARG A 69 24.97 -1.62 -7.03
C ARG A 69 24.38 -1.74 -8.42
N VAL A 70 23.36 -2.57 -8.56
CA VAL A 70 22.57 -2.69 -9.79
C VAL A 70 21.37 -1.75 -9.70
N ILE A 71 21.04 -1.10 -10.81
CA ILE A 71 19.84 -0.26 -10.91
C ILE A 71 18.72 -1.14 -11.43
N ALA A 72 17.76 -1.46 -10.57
CA ALA A 72 16.59 -2.25 -10.92
C ALA A 72 15.35 -1.35 -10.99
N HIS A 73 14.36 -1.76 -11.80
CA HIS A 73 13.08 -1.08 -11.83
C HIS A 73 11.90 -2.06 -11.80
N THR A 74 10.80 -1.65 -11.20
CA THR A 74 9.56 -2.44 -11.18
C THR A 74 8.84 -2.41 -12.53
N GLN A 75 8.01 -3.41 -12.79
CA GLN A 75 7.13 -3.45 -13.97
C GLN A 75 5.71 -3.02 -13.58
N MET A 76 5.34 -1.79 -13.94
CA MET A 76 4.06 -1.20 -13.58
C MET A 76 2.94 -1.56 -14.56
N LYS A 77 3.25 -1.90 -15.81
CA LYS A 77 2.23 -2.38 -16.77
C LYS A 77 1.54 -3.66 -16.28
N LEU A 78 2.29 -4.56 -15.64
CA LEU A 78 1.73 -5.79 -15.06
C LEU A 78 0.73 -5.51 -13.94
N MET A 79 0.92 -4.43 -13.18
CA MET A 79 0.12 -4.13 -12.00
C MET A 79 -1.27 -3.55 -12.29
N ARG A 80 -1.68 -3.42 -13.56
CA ARG A 80 -2.99 -2.87 -13.99
C ARG A 80 -3.43 -1.63 -13.19
N ARG A 81 -2.49 -0.73 -12.85
CA ARG A 81 -2.74 0.52 -12.12
C ARG A 81 -2.75 1.72 -13.05
N ARG A 82 -3.33 2.83 -12.58
CA ARG A 82 -3.26 4.13 -13.27
C ARG A 82 -1.82 4.60 -13.51
N GLN A 83 -0.90 4.31 -12.59
CA GLN A 83 0.50 4.71 -12.70
C GLN A 83 1.25 3.82 -13.71
N LYS A 84 1.79 4.46 -14.75
CA LYS A 84 2.63 3.81 -15.79
C LYS A 84 4.14 4.05 -15.59
N ARG A 85 4.52 4.84 -14.59
CA ARG A 85 5.91 5.22 -14.29
C ARG A 85 6.54 4.18 -13.38
N ALA A 86 7.60 3.51 -13.82
CA ALA A 86 8.31 2.53 -13.00
C ALA A 86 8.94 3.17 -11.75
N HIS A 87 9.07 2.37 -10.69
CA HIS A 87 9.90 2.72 -9.54
C HIS A 87 11.31 2.18 -9.78
N ILE A 88 12.32 3.04 -9.66
CA ILE A 88 13.74 2.68 -9.84
C ILE A 88 14.40 2.69 -8.48
N MET A 89 15.26 1.71 -8.22
CA MET A 89 16.01 1.58 -6.98
C MET A 89 17.37 0.93 -7.24
N GLU A 90 18.38 1.39 -6.52
CA GLU A 90 19.69 0.74 -6.46
C GLU A 90 19.65 -0.41 -5.45
N ILE A 91 20.09 -1.59 -5.88
CA ILE A 91 20.20 -2.78 -5.05
C ILE A 91 21.68 -3.16 -5.00
N GLN A 92 22.22 -3.31 -3.79
CA GLN A 92 23.62 -3.67 -3.62
C GLN A 92 23.82 -5.17 -3.89
N VAL A 93 24.83 -5.50 -4.70
CA VAL A 93 25.23 -6.90 -4.93
C VAL A 93 26.23 -7.29 -3.86
N ASN A 94 25.85 -8.27 -3.04
CA ASN A 94 26.65 -8.78 -1.94
C ASN A 94 27.27 -10.14 -2.32
N GLY A 95 28.32 -10.54 -1.58
CA GLY A 95 29.07 -11.79 -1.83
C GLY A 95 30.10 -11.71 -2.96
N GLY A 96 31.18 -12.50 -2.85
CA GLY A 96 32.22 -12.64 -3.87
C GLY A 96 33.12 -11.42 -4.09
N SER A 97 34.02 -11.54 -5.07
CA SER A 97 34.93 -10.47 -5.47
C SER A 97 34.22 -9.39 -6.31
N ILE A 98 34.79 -8.20 -6.36
CA ILE A 98 34.22 -7.06 -7.12
C ILE A 98 34.12 -7.38 -8.61
N GLY A 99 35.09 -8.14 -9.14
CA GLY A 99 35.05 -8.66 -10.51
C GLY A 99 33.85 -9.56 -10.73
N ALA A 100 33.61 -10.54 -9.85
CA ALA A 100 32.47 -11.45 -9.94
C ALA A 100 31.14 -10.71 -9.87
N LYS A 101 31.02 -9.69 -8.99
CA LYS A 101 29.82 -8.84 -8.90
C LYS A 101 29.53 -8.10 -10.21
N ILE A 102 30.57 -7.59 -10.89
CA ILE A 102 30.42 -6.89 -12.17
C ILE A 102 30.02 -7.86 -13.28
N THR A 103 30.65 -9.03 -13.35
CA THR A 103 30.30 -10.07 -14.33
C THR A 103 28.85 -10.49 -14.15
N TRP A 104 28.44 -10.81 -12.91
CA TRP A 104 27.05 -11.13 -12.59
C TRP A 104 26.09 -10.01 -12.99
N ALA A 105 26.42 -8.75 -12.67
CA ALA A 105 25.61 -7.60 -13.04
C ALA A 105 25.48 -7.42 -14.56
N ARG A 106 26.55 -7.71 -15.34
CA ARG A 106 26.54 -7.65 -16.81
C ARG A 106 25.64 -8.74 -17.39
N GLU A 107 25.73 -9.97 -16.86
CA GLU A 107 24.90 -11.10 -17.30
C GLU A 107 23.40 -10.91 -17.05
N HIS A 108 23.06 -10.16 -15.99
CA HIS A 108 21.68 -9.88 -15.58
C HIS A 108 21.15 -8.54 -16.12
N MET A 109 21.90 -7.83 -16.97
CA MET A 109 21.36 -6.68 -17.68
C MET A 109 20.20 -7.12 -18.57
N GLU A 110 19.13 -6.33 -18.59
CA GLU A 110 17.90 -6.55 -19.40
C GLU A 110 17.09 -7.80 -19.05
N LYS A 111 17.58 -8.64 -18.15
CA LYS A 111 16.87 -9.82 -17.63
C LYS A 111 15.99 -9.46 -16.44
N GLN A 112 14.95 -10.25 -16.24
CA GLN A 112 14.06 -10.12 -15.11
C GLN A 112 14.56 -10.97 -13.94
N ILE A 113 14.55 -10.42 -12.73
CA ILE A 113 14.91 -11.14 -11.51
C ILE A 113 13.63 -11.31 -10.69
N PRO A 114 13.10 -12.54 -10.54
CA PRO A 114 11.92 -12.80 -9.72
C PRO A 114 12.26 -12.67 -8.23
N VAL A 115 11.24 -12.42 -7.42
CA VAL A 115 11.40 -12.22 -5.96
C VAL A 115 11.90 -13.48 -5.24
N SER A 116 11.57 -14.66 -5.78
CA SER A 116 12.00 -15.97 -5.28
C SER A 116 13.51 -16.21 -5.37
N GLN A 117 14.21 -15.53 -6.27
CA GLN A 117 15.69 -15.59 -6.35
C GLN A 117 16.36 -14.67 -5.33
N VAL A 118 15.65 -13.65 -4.83
CA VAL A 118 16.19 -12.67 -3.88
C VAL A 118 15.95 -13.10 -2.44
N PHE A 119 14.75 -13.57 -2.13
CA PHE A 119 14.34 -13.96 -0.78
C PHE A 119 14.03 -15.45 -0.70
N GLY A 120 14.38 -16.06 0.42
CA GLY A 120 14.02 -17.43 0.76
C GLY A 120 12.68 -17.52 1.46
N GLN A 121 12.06 -18.70 1.35
CA GLN A 121 10.92 -19.06 2.20
C GLN A 121 11.36 -19.08 3.68
N ASP A 122 10.47 -18.66 4.58
CA ASP A 122 10.70 -18.56 6.03
C ASP A 122 11.81 -17.58 6.48
N GLU A 123 12.41 -16.83 5.55
CA GLU A 123 13.41 -15.80 5.84
C GLU A 123 12.77 -14.60 6.57
N MET A 124 13.54 -14.00 7.47
CA MET A 124 13.20 -12.72 8.12
C MET A 124 13.72 -11.56 7.27
N ILE A 125 12.83 -10.63 6.93
CA ILE A 125 13.14 -9.47 6.11
C ILE A 125 12.76 -8.16 6.81
N ASP A 126 13.32 -7.07 6.30
CA ASP A 126 12.96 -5.72 6.71
C ASP A 126 12.06 -5.08 5.65
N VAL A 127 11.01 -4.42 6.09
CA VAL A 127 10.09 -3.67 5.24
C VAL A 127 10.32 -2.18 5.44
N ILE A 128 10.77 -1.52 4.38
CA ILE A 128 11.04 -0.09 4.35
C ILE A 128 9.95 0.58 3.54
N GLY A 129 9.36 1.64 4.08
CA GLY A 129 8.35 2.39 3.36
C GLY A 129 7.91 3.65 4.05
N VAL A 130 6.96 4.32 3.40
CA VAL A 130 6.32 5.52 3.94
C VAL A 130 5.03 5.10 4.63
N THR A 131 4.78 5.60 5.83
CA THR A 131 3.57 5.32 6.61
C THR A 131 2.32 6.04 6.06
N LYS A 132 1.11 5.54 6.36
CA LYS A 132 -0.14 6.17 5.92
C LYS A 132 -0.20 7.62 6.41
N GLY A 133 -0.41 8.57 5.49
CA GLY A 133 -0.55 9.98 5.82
C GLY A 133 -1.86 10.23 6.55
N ARG A 134 -1.83 11.07 7.59
CA ARG A 134 -3.02 11.53 8.31
C ARG A 134 -3.16 13.05 8.31
N GLY A 135 -2.27 13.77 7.62
CA GLY A 135 -2.27 15.24 7.51
C GLY A 135 -1.87 15.94 8.80
N PHE A 136 -2.25 17.21 8.93
CA PHE A 136 -2.06 17.99 10.15
C PHE A 136 -2.96 17.46 11.28
N LYS A 137 -2.38 17.18 12.45
CA LYS A 137 -3.10 16.67 13.62
C LYS A 137 -2.66 17.40 14.90
N GLY A 138 -3.62 17.59 15.80
CA GLY A 138 -3.38 18.12 17.15
C GLY A 138 -2.55 17.16 18.02
N VAL A 139 -2.04 17.68 19.14
CA VAL A 139 -1.13 16.98 20.07
C VAL A 139 -1.70 15.66 20.60
N THR A 140 -2.99 15.62 20.96
CA THR A 140 -3.64 14.41 21.46
C THR A 140 -3.62 13.27 20.44
N SER A 141 -3.81 13.57 19.15
CA SER A 141 -3.73 12.51 18.14
C SER A 141 -2.28 12.21 17.78
N ARG A 142 -1.44 13.23 17.59
CA ARG A 142 -0.05 13.06 17.11
C ARG A 142 0.87 12.39 18.12
N TRP A 143 0.78 12.81 19.38
CA TRP A 143 1.67 12.43 20.48
C TRP A 143 0.95 11.66 21.59
N HIS A 144 -0.36 11.41 21.44
CA HIS A 144 -1.14 10.64 22.42
C HIS A 144 -1.18 11.26 23.83
N THR A 145 -1.09 12.59 23.92
CA THR A 145 -1.20 13.31 25.20
C THR A 145 -2.59 13.18 25.80
N LYS A 146 -2.68 13.12 27.14
CA LYS A 146 -3.96 13.12 27.87
C LYS A 146 -4.78 14.36 27.50
N LYS A 147 -6.10 14.20 27.35
CA LYS A 147 -7.03 15.33 27.17
C LYS A 147 -7.16 16.08 28.50
N LEU A 148 -7.32 17.40 28.43
CA LEU A 148 -7.63 18.21 29.61
C LEU A 148 -9.09 17.97 30.05
N PRO A 149 -9.45 18.34 31.29
CA PRO A 149 -10.81 18.21 31.80
C PRO A 149 -11.85 18.87 30.89
N ARG A 150 -13.09 18.37 30.93
CA ARG A 150 -14.19 18.82 30.06
C ARG A 150 -14.44 20.33 30.15
N LYS A 151 -14.37 20.90 31.36
CA LYS A 151 -14.62 22.33 31.65
C LYS A 151 -13.39 23.23 31.45
N THR A 152 -12.43 22.83 30.62
CA THR A 152 -11.24 23.65 30.34
C THR A 152 -11.57 24.75 29.33
N HIS A 153 -11.31 26.01 29.67
CA HIS A 153 -11.48 27.13 28.76
C HIS A 153 -10.48 27.10 27.58
N LYS A 154 -10.92 27.55 26.40
CA LYS A 154 -10.15 27.57 25.14
C LYS A 154 -9.61 26.19 24.72
N GLY A 155 -10.44 25.15 24.86
CA GLY A 155 -10.23 23.82 24.28
C GLY A 155 -9.44 22.85 25.15
N LEU A 156 -9.80 21.57 25.04
CA LEU A 156 -9.30 20.48 25.91
C LEU A 156 -8.26 19.56 25.24
N ARG A 157 -8.04 19.66 23.92
CA ARG A 157 -7.13 18.78 23.15
C ARG A 157 -5.77 19.42 22.91
N LYS A 158 -5.17 19.94 23.98
CA LYS A 158 -3.89 20.67 23.99
C LYS A 158 -2.98 20.16 25.12
N VAL A 159 -1.70 20.51 25.03
CA VAL A 159 -0.79 20.42 26.17
C VAL A 159 -1.01 21.69 27.01
N ALA A 160 -1.17 21.56 28.32
CA ALA A 160 -1.45 22.70 29.20
C ALA A 160 -0.22 23.62 29.35
N CYS A 161 0.88 23.10 29.90
CA CYS A 161 2.16 23.81 30.03
C CYS A 161 3.16 23.30 28.99
N ILE A 162 3.73 24.21 28.19
CA ILE A 162 4.66 23.88 27.10
C ILE A 162 6.15 24.11 27.45
N GLY A 163 6.44 24.51 28.68
CA GLY A 163 7.79 24.76 29.19
C GLY A 163 7.77 25.62 30.45
N ALA A 164 8.84 25.57 31.24
CA ALA A 164 9.08 26.49 32.35
C ALA A 164 9.44 27.89 31.83
N TRP A 165 9.52 28.89 32.72
CA TRP A 165 9.96 30.24 32.37
C TRP A 165 11.41 30.23 31.84
N HIS A 166 12.32 29.62 32.59
CA HIS A 166 13.72 29.45 32.19
C HIS A 166 13.94 27.97 31.83
N PRO A 167 14.34 27.64 30.59
CA PRO A 167 14.80 28.51 29.51
C PRO A 167 13.66 29.23 28.76
N SER A 168 13.91 30.47 28.32
CA SER A 168 12.95 31.35 27.60
C SER A 168 12.70 30.92 26.14
N ARG A 169 12.55 29.62 25.91
CA ARG A 169 12.25 29.01 24.61
C ARG A 169 11.51 27.70 24.81
N VAL A 170 10.58 27.39 23.91
CA VAL A 170 9.92 26.08 23.90
C VAL A 170 10.91 25.02 23.41
N GLN A 171 11.06 23.94 24.19
CA GLN A 171 11.94 22.85 23.80
C GLN A 171 11.39 22.06 22.62
N PHE A 172 12.27 21.54 21.78
CA PHE A 172 11.91 20.73 20.61
C PHE A 172 11.28 19.36 20.97
N THR A 173 11.52 18.89 22.19
CA THR A 173 10.99 17.65 22.77
C THR A 173 9.51 17.76 23.12
N VAL A 174 8.98 18.98 23.26
CA VAL A 174 7.60 19.22 23.67
C VAL A 174 6.62 18.80 22.57
N ALA A 175 5.57 18.09 22.97
CA ALA A 175 4.52 17.66 22.05
C ALA A 175 3.80 18.87 21.42
N ARG A 176 3.99 19.08 20.11
CA ARG A 176 3.30 20.11 19.32
C ARG A 176 2.44 19.51 18.21
N ALA A 177 1.35 20.21 17.87
CA ALA A 177 0.53 19.87 16.72
C ALA A 177 1.36 19.94 15.42
N GLY A 178 0.99 19.18 14.41
CA GLY A 178 1.72 19.14 13.15
C GLY A 178 1.41 17.91 12.31
N GLN A 179 2.26 17.65 11.33
CA GLN A 179 2.11 16.49 10.43
C GLN A 179 2.13 15.17 11.22
N LYS A 180 1.12 14.33 10.99
CA LYS A 180 1.07 12.93 11.46
C LYS A 180 1.05 11.97 10.27
N GLY A 181 2.01 11.05 10.25
CA GLY A 181 2.14 10.04 9.19
C GLY A 181 2.75 10.62 7.91
N TYR A 182 2.88 9.76 6.89
CA TYR A 182 3.73 10.04 5.72
C TYR A 182 5.22 10.18 6.10
N HIS A 183 5.64 9.44 7.12
CA HIS A 183 7.04 9.36 7.55
C HIS A 183 7.69 8.08 7.03
N HIS A 184 8.97 8.17 6.68
CA HIS A 184 9.80 7.01 6.35
C HIS A 184 10.04 6.16 7.59
N ARG A 185 9.78 4.85 7.51
CA ARG A 185 9.97 3.89 8.60
C ARG A 185 10.48 2.56 8.04
N THR A 186 11.24 1.88 8.88
CA THR A 186 11.74 0.52 8.63
C THR A 186 11.18 -0.38 9.72
N GLU A 187 10.37 -1.35 9.33
CA GLU A 187 9.92 -2.41 10.23
C GLU A 187 10.81 -3.63 10.00
N ILE A 188 11.59 -3.98 11.02
CA ILE A 188 12.50 -5.13 10.99
C ILE A 188 11.79 -6.43 11.35
N ASN A 189 12.43 -7.56 11.04
CA ASN A 189 12.03 -8.90 11.51
C ASN A 189 10.62 -9.32 11.05
N LYS A 190 10.26 -9.05 9.80
CA LYS A 190 9.03 -9.53 9.19
C LYS A 190 9.29 -10.88 8.53
N LYS A 191 8.63 -11.91 9.05
CA LYS A 191 8.79 -13.27 8.53
C LYS A 191 8.02 -13.46 7.23
N ILE A 192 8.65 -14.07 6.23
CA ILE A 192 7.97 -14.54 5.03
C ILE A 192 7.25 -15.84 5.36
N TYR A 193 5.94 -15.87 5.18
CA TYR A 193 5.11 -17.06 5.34
C TYR A 193 4.90 -17.82 4.05
N ARG A 194 4.88 -17.13 2.91
CA ARG A 194 4.76 -17.77 1.60
C ARG A 194 5.34 -16.90 0.51
N ILE A 195 6.15 -17.49 -0.35
CA ILE A 195 6.49 -16.94 -1.67
C ILE A 195 5.55 -17.59 -2.69
N GLY A 196 4.50 -16.88 -3.07
CA GLY A 196 3.51 -17.37 -4.02
C GLY A 196 3.89 -16.99 -5.45
N GLN A 197 3.84 -17.95 -6.36
CA GLN A 197 3.95 -17.67 -7.79
C GLN A 197 2.70 -16.94 -8.28
N GLY A 198 2.83 -16.12 -9.30
CA GLY A 198 1.71 -15.48 -9.99
C GLY A 198 0.84 -16.49 -10.74
N ILE A 199 -0.26 -16.00 -11.30
CA ILE A 199 -1.10 -16.80 -12.20
C ILE A 199 -0.28 -17.05 -13.46
N HIS A 200 0.07 -18.32 -13.70
CA HIS A 200 0.89 -18.72 -14.82
C HIS A 200 0.22 -19.85 -15.61
N LYS A 201 0.61 -19.99 -16.87
CA LYS A 201 0.18 -21.12 -17.71
C LYS A 201 1.23 -22.22 -17.58
N LYS A 202 0.82 -23.41 -17.17
CA LYS A 202 1.64 -24.62 -17.20
C LYS A 202 0.88 -25.65 -18.05
N ASP A 203 1.55 -26.19 -19.06
CA ASP A 203 0.98 -27.22 -19.96
C ASP A 203 -0.35 -26.78 -20.61
N GLY A 204 -0.44 -25.51 -21.02
CA GLY A 204 -1.64 -24.91 -21.62
C GLY A 204 -2.77 -24.60 -20.64
N LYS A 205 -2.71 -25.09 -19.40
CA LYS A 205 -3.71 -24.86 -18.35
C LYS A 205 -3.32 -23.68 -17.47
N LEU A 206 -4.32 -22.88 -17.10
CA LEU A 206 -4.14 -21.73 -16.22
C LEU A 206 -4.05 -22.21 -14.77
N VAL A 207 -2.88 -22.06 -14.16
CA VAL A 207 -2.61 -22.45 -12.78
C VAL A 207 -2.94 -21.26 -11.88
N ILE A 208 -3.98 -21.41 -11.04
CA ILE A 208 -4.56 -20.35 -10.19
C ILE A 208 -4.46 -20.70 -8.70
N ASN A 209 -3.93 -21.88 -8.35
CA ASN A 209 -3.90 -22.47 -7.01
C ASN A 209 -2.83 -21.85 -6.07
N ASN A 210 -2.60 -20.54 -6.15
CA ASN A 210 -1.52 -19.89 -5.41
C ASN A 210 -1.80 -19.77 -3.90
N ALA A 211 -3.05 -20.02 -3.49
CA ALA A 211 -3.47 -20.04 -2.08
C ALA A 211 -3.96 -21.41 -1.60
N SER A 212 -3.88 -22.47 -2.43
CA SER A 212 -4.09 -23.83 -1.94
C SER A 212 -2.95 -24.24 -1.01
N THR A 213 -3.21 -25.11 -0.04
CA THR A 213 -2.18 -25.62 0.88
C THR A 213 -2.22 -27.15 0.87
N GLU A 214 -1.27 -27.82 1.52
CA GLU A 214 -1.28 -29.29 1.60
C GLU A 214 -2.53 -29.83 2.30
N TYR A 215 -3.05 -29.09 3.28
CA TYR A 215 -4.23 -29.43 4.06
C TYR A 215 -5.54 -28.96 3.42
N ASP A 216 -5.46 -27.98 2.52
CA ASP A 216 -6.60 -27.36 1.86
C ASP A 216 -6.51 -27.57 0.35
N THR A 217 -7.19 -28.62 -0.11
CA THR A 217 -7.24 -29.06 -1.51
C THR A 217 -8.07 -28.14 -2.40
N SER A 218 -8.74 -27.13 -1.84
CA SER A 218 -9.52 -26.18 -2.63
C SER A 218 -8.62 -25.42 -3.63
N ASN A 219 -8.99 -25.45 -4.89
CA ASN A 219 -8.26 -24.76 -5.95
C ASN A 219 -8.63 -23.26 -5.93
N LYS A 220 -7.91 -22.49 -5.11
CA LYS A 220 -8.17 -21.05 -4.90
C LYS A 220 -6.92 -20.19 -5.06
N SER A 221 -7.15 -18.98 -5.55
CA SER A 221 -6.15 -17.93 -5.67
C SER A 221 -6.04 -17.12 -4.38
N ILE A 222 -4.92 -16.43 -4.18
CA ILE A 222 -4.76 -15.51 -3.03
C ILE A 222 -5.72 -14.31 -3.08
N THR A 223 -6.28 -14.01 -4.25
CA THR A 223 -7.24 -12.94 -4.42
C THR A 223 -8.57 -13.37 -3.78
N PRO A 224 -9.07 -12.65 -2.76
CA PRO A 224 -10.33 -13.00 -2.12
C PRO A 224 -11.51 -12.77 -3.06
N MET A 225 -12.67 -13.33 -2.72
CA MET A 225 -13.91 -13.09 -3.48
C MET A 225 -14.20 -11.58 -3.62
N GLY A 226 -14.39 -11.12 -4.85
CA GLY A 226 -14.58 -9.70 -5.18
C GLY A 226 -13.29 -8.87 -5.21
N GLY A 227 -12.12 -9.49 -5.03
CA GLY A 227 -10.82 -8.84 -5.07
C GLY A 227 -10.42 -8.16 -3.75
N PHE A 228 -9.14 -7.78 -3.63
CA PHE A 228 -8.69 -7.03 -2.46
C PHE A 228 -9.30 -5.62 -2.46
N PRO A 229 -9.99 -5.19 -1.38
CA PRO A 229 -10.72 -3.92 -1.39
C PRO A 229 -9.79 -2.74 -1.66
N HIS A 230 -10.13 -1.90 -2.64
CA HIS A 230 -9.30 -0.79 -3.13
C HIS A 230 -7.91 -1.17 -3.67
N TYR A 231 -7.60 -2.45 -3.87
CA TYR A 231 -6.37 -2.91 -4.53
C TYR A 231 -6.68 -3.51 -5.90
N GLY A 232 -7.57 -4.51 -5.96
CA GLY A 232 -7.86 -5.33 -7.15
C GLY A 232 -7.36 -6.76 -6.97
N GLU A 233 -7.06 -7.42 -8.08
CA GLU A 233 -6.56 -8.80 -8.13
C GLU A 233 -5.03 -8.86 -8.02
N VAL A 234 -4.50 -9.98 -7.52
CA VAL A 234 -3.06 -10.27 -7.45
C VAL A 234 -2.73 -11.37 -8.45
N ASN A 235 -2.19 -10.98 -9.61
CA ASN A 235 -1.89 -11.90 -10.70
C ASN A 235 -0.39 -12.19 -10.86
N CYS A 236 0.48 -11.40 -10.24
CA CYS A 236 1.93 -11.59 -10.25
C CYS A 236 2.39 -12.32 -8.99
N ASP A 237 3.68 -12.68 -8.96
CA ASP A 237 4.32 -13.22 -7.76
C ASP A 237 4.10 -12.30 -6.55
N PHE A 238 3.88 -12.92 -5.39
CA PHE A 238 3.60 -12.20 -4.15
C PHE A 238 4.34 -12.79 -2.96
N LEU A 239 4.48 -11.96 -1.94
CA LEU A 239 5.01 -12.35 -0.64
C LEU A 239 3.91 -12.19 0.41
N MET A 240 3.66 -13.25 1.17
CA MET A 240 2.85 -13.20 2.38
C MET A 240 3.78 -12.95 3.57
N LEU A 241 3.62 -11.81 4.22
CA LEU A 241 4.43 -11.42 5.38
C LEU A 241 3.62 -11.52 6.67
N LYS A 242 4.27 -11.93 7.75
CA LYS A 242 3.67 -11.97 9.09
C LYS A 242 3.28 -10.56 9.56
N GLY A 243 2.01 -10.40 9.94
CA GLY A 243 1.49 -9.20 10.58
C GLY A 243 1.24 -8.04 9.62
N CYS A 244 1.16 -6.83 10.17
CA CYS A 244 0.96 -5.60 9.39
C CYS A 244 2.29 -5.07 8.83
N VAL A 245 2.18 -4.19 7.83
CA VAL A 245 3.30 -3.46 7.23
C VAL A 245 2.94 -1.98 7.07
N VAL A 246 3.97 -1.13 6.95
CA VAL A 246 3.78 0.31 6.78
C VAL A 246 3.01 0.66 5.50
N GLY A 247 2.16 1.68 5.59
CA GLY A 247 1.51 2.29 4.43
C GLY A 247 0.11 1.77 4.11
N PRO A 248 -0.63 2.48 3.24
CA PRO A 248 -1.91 2.03 2.71
C PRO A 248 -1.72 1.03 1.57
N LYS A 249 -2.84 0.42 1.16
CA LYS A 249 -2.95 -0.41 -0.04
C LYS A 249 -2.40 0.34 -1.27
N LYS A 250 -1.85 -0.40 -2.24
CA LYS A 250 -1.22 0.12 -3.47
C LYS A 250 0.07 0.95 -3.25
N ARG A 251 0.58 1.08 -2.03
CA ARG A 251 1.88 1.72 -1.78
C ARG A 251 3.04 0.82 -2.21
N VAL A 252 4.06 1.41 -2.81
CA VAL A 252 5.34 0.73 -3.04
C VAL A 252 6.07 0.56 -1.71
N LEU A 253 6.57 -0.65 -1.47
CA LEU A 253 7.40 -1.00 -0.32
C LEU A 253 8.75 -1.50 -0.83
N THR A 254 9.81 -1.12 -0.12
CA THR A 254 11.15 -1.64 -0.36
C THR A 254 11.39 -2.75 0.63
N LEU A 255 11.66 -3.95 0.13
CA LEU A 255 12.04 -5.08 0.96
C LEU A 255 13.56 -5.20 0.96
N ARG A 256 14.13 -5.44 2.13
CA ARG A 256 15.56 -5.61 2.32
C ARG A 256 15.80 -6.89 3.11
N LYS A 257 16.86 -7.63 2.79
CA LYS A 257 17.34 -8.69 3.68
C LYS A 257 17.67 -8.09 5.04
N SER A 258 17.48 -8.88 6.09
CA SER A 258 17.82 -8.45 7.45
C SER A 258 19.30 -8.07 7.54
N LEU A 259 19.60 -7.05 8.34
CA LEU A 259 20.98 -6.68 8.68
C LEU A 259 21.51 -7.50 9.87
N LEU A 260 20.64 -8.23 10.55
CA LEU A 260 20.94 -8.96 11.77
C LEU A 260 21.05 -10.45 11.48
N VAL A 261 21.96 -11.12 12.20
CA VAL A 261 21.98 -12.58 12.25
C VAL A 261 20.86 -13.05 13.18
N HIS A 262 20.02 -13.94 12.69
CA HIS A 262 18.88 -14.47 13.45
C HIS A 262 19.20 -15.83 14.07
N TYR A 263 19.11 -15.92 15.39
CA TYR A 263 19.30 -17.15 16.17
C TYR A 263 18.05 -17.56 16.96
N LYS A 264 17.04 -16.69 17.04
CA LYS A 264 15.81 -16.96 17.80
C LYS A 264 15.02 -18.08 17.12
N ARG A 265 14.46 -18.99 17.93
CA ARG A 265 13.61 -20.10 17.45
C ARG A 265 12.47 -19.62 16.53
N SER A 266 11.80 -18.53 16.90
CA SER A 266 10.73 -17.94 16.08
C SER A 266 11.20 -17.41 14.72
N ALA A 267 12.49 -17.08 14.57
CA ALA A 267 13.05 -16.68 13.29
C ALA A 267 13.41 -17.90 12.43
N LEU A 268 13.92 -18.97 13.04
CA LEU A 268 14.38 -20.18 12.36
C LEU A 268 13.27 -21.23 12.10
N GLU A 269 12.09 -21.09 12.72
CA GLU A 269 10.97 -22.01 12.51
C GLU A 269 10.56 -22.09 11.04
N LYS A 270 10.28 -23.30 10.54
CA LYS A 270 9.71 -23.48 9.20
C LYS A 270 8.20 -23.31 9.28
N ILE A 271 7.60 -22.54 8.37
CA ILE A 271 6.17 -22.26 8.39
C ILE A 271 5.46 -23.17 7.41
N ASN A 272 4.58 -24.03 7.91
CA ASN A 272 3.60 -24.74 7.08
C ASN A 272 2.21 -24.13 7.31
N LEU A 273 1.66 -23.50 6.27
CA LEU A 273 0.33 -22.90 6.31
C LEU A 273 -0.73 -23.98 6.08
N LYS A 274 -1.64 -24.16 7.03
CA LYS A 274 -2.75 -25.13 6.90
C LYS A 274 -3.97 -24.59 6.14
N PHE A 275 -4.18 -23.27 6.17
CA PHE A 275 -5.34 -22.64 5.57
C PHE A 275 -5.06 -21.19 5.25
N ILE A 276 -5.59 -20.72 4.12
CA ILE A 276 -5.56 -19.32 3.72
C ILE A 276 -7.00 -18.88 3.45
N ASP A 277 -7.44 -17.88 4.20
CA ASP A 277 -8.79 -17.33 4.09
C ASP A 277 -8.91 -16.38 2.88
N THR A 278 -9.69 -16.79 1.89
CA THR A 278 -9.99 -16.06 0.65
C THR A 278 -11.42 -15.55 0.61
N SER A 279 -12.11 -15.55 1.76
CA SER A 279 -13.42 -14.93 1.89
C SER A 279 -13.41 -13.44 1.54
N SER A 280 -14.56 -12.94 1.06
CA SER A 280 -14.72 -11.53 0.71
C SER A 280 -14.32 -10.61 1.88
N LYS A 281 -13.47 -9.63 1.59
CA LYS A 281 -13.06 -8.57 2.52
C LYS A 281 -13.87 -7.28 2.33
N PHE A 282 -14.89 -7.33 1.47
CA PHE A 282 -15.87 -6.26 1.27
C PHE A 282 -17.12 -6.61 2.07
N GLY A 283 -17.05 -6.40 3.39
CA GLY A 283 -18.05 -6.87 4.35
C GLY A 283 -17.61 -8.15 5.08
N HIS A 284 -18.58 -8.99 5.47
CA HIS A 284 -18.36 -10.25 6.18
C HIS A 284 -18.50 -11.44 5.22
N GLY A 285 -17.39 -11.88 4.63
CA GLY A 285 -17.37 -13.04 3.74
C GLY A 285 -17.59 -14.36 4.49
N ARG A 286 -18.50 -15.20 3.98
CA ARG A 286 -18.82 -16.52 4.54
C ARG A 286 -18.24 -17.70 3.76
N PHE A 287 -17.96 -17.50 2.48
CA PHE A 287 -17.51 -18.53 1.55
C PHE A 287 -16.08 -18.25 1.11
N GLN A 288 -15.31 -19.29 0.81
CA GLN A 288 -13.93 -19.19 0.35
C GLN A 288 -13.83 -19.10 -1.17
N THR A 289 -14.73 -19.78 -1.88
CA THR A 289 -14.75 -19.81 -3.35
C THR A 289 -16.11 -19.42 -3.93
N PRO A 290 -16.16 -18.89 -5.17
CA PRO A 290 -17.42 -18.68 -5.88
C PRO A 290 -18.22 -19.96 -6.08
N ALA A 291 -17.55 -21.10 -6.31
CA ALA A 291 -18.20 -22.40 -6.49
C ALA A 291 -18.91 -22.86 -5.20
N GLU A 292 -18.24 -22.77 -4.06
CA GLU A 292 -18.81 -23.05 -2.74
C GLU A 292 -20.03 -22.16 -2.45
N LYS A 293 -19.92 -20.86 -2.72
CA LYS A 293 -21.05 -19.94 -2.58
C LYS A 293 -22.22 -20.34 -3.48
N HIS A 294 -21.95 -20.66 -4.74
CA HIS A 294 -22.99 -21.06 -5.68
C HIS A 294 -23.68 -22.33 -5.16
N GLN A 295 -22.92 -23.37 -4.84
CA GLN A 295 -23.43 -24.64 -4.31
C GLN A 295 -24.33 -24.45 -3.08
N GLN A 296 -23.92 -23.60 -2.13
CA GLN A 296 -24.66 -23.41 -0.88
C GLN A 296 -25.84 -22.41 -1.01
N CYS A 297 -25.82 -21.52 -2.01
CA CYS A 297 -26.88 -20.52 -2.23
C CYS A 297 -27.89 -20.91 -3.32
N LEU A 298 -27.71 -22.04 -4.02
CA LEU A 298 -28.62 -22.55 -5.05
C LEU A 298 -30.08 -22.67 -4.57
N HIS A 299 -30.32 -22.93 -3.28
CA HIS A 299 -31.69 -23.01 -2.74
C HIS A 299 -32.38 -21.67 -2.53
N ARG A 300 -31.69 -20.52 -2.64
CA ARG A 300 -32.24 -19.22 -2.23
C ARG A 300 -32.62 -18.29 -3.38
N VAL A 301 -32.31 -18.63 -4.62
CA VAL A 301 -32.59 -17.77 -5.77
C VAL A 301 -33.28 -18.59 -6.85
N ARG A 302 -34.59 -18.37 -7.04
CA ARG A 302 -35.28 -18.72 -8.28
C ARG A 302 -34.49 -18.10 -9.42
N HIS A 303 -34.02 -18.90 -10.36
CA HIS A 303 -33.52 -18.39 -11.63
C HIS A 303 -34.67 -17.61 -12.28
N PHE A 304 -34.56 -16.28 -12.36
CA PHE A 304 -35.27 -15.55 -13.40
C PHE A 304 -34.52 -15.92 -14.68
N GLU A 305 -35.05 -16.89 -15.42
CA GLU A 305 -34.61 -17.14 -16.79
C GLU A 305 -34.75 -15.83 -17.56
N GLN A 306 -33.62 -15.28 -18.02
CA GLN A 306 -33.66 -14.33 -19.12
C GLN A 306 -33.96 -15.14 -20.37
N GLU A 307 -35.24 -15.33 -20.67
CA GLU A 307 -35.68 -15.75 -21.99
C GLU A 307 -35.27 -14.66 -22.99
N HIS A 308 -34.19 -14.91 -23.71
CA HIS A 308 -33.87 -14.17 -24.93
C HIS A 308 -34.92 -14.51 -25.98
N HIS A 309 -35.98 -13.71 -26.06
CA HIS A 309 -36.88 -13.74 -27.20
C HIS A 309 -36.17 -13.14 -28.42
N SER A 310 -35.90 -14.00 -29.39
CA SER A 310 -35.49 -13.67 -30.74
C SER A 310 -36.71 -13.19 -31.55
N HIS A 311 -36.54 -12.05 -32.24
CA HIS A 311 -37.36 -11.45 -33.30
C HIS A 311 -38.44 -10.42 -32.92
N GLY A 312 -38.36 -9.26 -33.60
CA GLY A 312 -39.48 -8.33 -33.79
C GLY A 312 -39.09 -6.86 -33.72
N ARG A 313 -38.78 -6.24 -34.88
CA ARG A 313 -38.71 -4.77 -35.01
C ARG A 313 -40.05 -4.15 -34.61
N LEU A 314 -40.03 -3.14 -33.74
CA LEU A 314 -41.07 -2.12 -33.66
C LEU A 314 -40.43 -0.73 -33.67
N SER A 315 -41.03 0.14 -34.45
CA SER A 315 -40.55 1.45 -34.89
C SER A 315 -40.50 2.47 -33.76
N SER A 316 -39.61 3.45 -33.91
CA SER A 316 -39.48 4.63 -33.05
C SER A 316 -40.73 5.51 -33.15
N LEU A 317 -41.61 5.42 -32.17
CA LEU A 317 -42.67 6.41 -31.96
C LEU A 317 -42.14 7.60 -31.16
N ARG A 318 -42.52 8.78 -31.64
CA ARG A 318 -42.01 10.09 -31.26
C ARG A 318 -42.34 10.42 -29.80
N ARG A 319 -41.39 11.13 -29.21
CA ARG A 319 -41.44 11.72 -27.87
C ARG A 319 -42.34 12.97 -27.91
N SER A 320 -43.64 12.79 -27.81
CA SER A 320 -44.60 13.84 -27.49
C SER A 320 -45.81 13.20 -26.83
N GLU A 321 -46.27 13.82 -25.74
CA GLU A 321 -47.41 13.41 -24.89
C GLU A 321 -47.07 12.50 -23.70
N LEU A 322 -46.53 13.14 -22.67
CA LEU A 322 -46.86 12.91 -21.25
C LEU A 322 -46.33 14.13 -20.48
N ARG A 323 -47.10 15.23 -20.50
CA ARG A 323 -46.90 16.37 -19.58
C ARG A 323 -47.66 16.05 -18.29
N LEU A 324 -46.92 15.77 -17.22
CA LEU A 324 -47.43 15.95 -15.85
C LEU A 324 -47.09 17.39 -15.42
N PRO A 325 -48.02 18.14 -14.82
CA PRO A 325 -47.80 19.55 -14.51
C PRO A 325 -46.92 19.75 -13.26
N HIS A 326 -46.03 20.74 -13.36
CA HIS A 326 -45.24 21.33 -12.28
C HIS A 326 -46.16 22.11 -11.34
N ALA A 327 -46.07 21.85 -10.03
CA ALA A 327 -46.59 22.76 -9.01
C ALA A 327 -45.48 23.77 -8.65
N GLU A 328 -45.66 25.01 -9.08
CA GLU A 328 -44.94 26.19 -8.59
C GLU A 328 -45.68 26.74 -7.37
N GLY A 329 -44.98 26.85 -6.23
CA GLY A 329 -45.44 27.55 -5.04
C GLY A 329 -44.84 28.95 -4.99
N VAL A 330 -45.68 29.93 -5.32
CA VAL A 330 -45.43 31.38 -5.32
C VAL A 330 -45.22 31.90 -3.88
N ARG A 331 -44.31 32.87 -3.75
CA ARG A 331 -44.10 33.72 -2.56
C ARG A 331 -45.23 34.75 -2.45
N CYS A 332 -45.76 34.96 -1.25
CA CYS A 332 -46.35 36.23 -0.82
C CYS A 332 -45.95 36.49 0.63
N GLY A 333 -45.64 37.75 0.96
CA GLY A 333 -45.40 38.22 2.32
C GLY A 333 -46.19 39.50 2.60
N ALA A 334 -46.52 39.72 3.87
CA ALA A 334 -46.80 40.97 4.59
C ALA A 334 -47.18 40.54 6.04
N GLN A 335 -46.46 40.88 7.13
CA GLN A 335 -46.25 42.14 7.88
C GLN A 335 -47.28 42.37 9.03
N GLU A 336 -46.76 42.89 10.15
CA GLU A 336 -47.40 43.45 11.39
C GLU A 336 -47.74 42.48 12.54
N GLU A 337 -47.65 42.78 13.86
CA GLU A 337 -46.90 43.70 14.76
C GLU A 337 -47.19 43.22 16.23
N GLY A 338 -46.19 43.26 17.14
CA GLY A 338 -46.15 43.32 18.64
C GLY A 338 -47.19 42.64 19.60
N PRO A 339 -47.03 42.75 20.95
CA PRO A 339 -45.87 43.19 21.77
C PRO A 339 -45.50 42.25 22.97
N ASP A 340 -44.45 42.65 23.71
CA ASP A 340 -43.85 42.07 24.94
C ASP A 340 -44.64 42.34 26.26
N PHE A 341 -44.11 41.80 27.40
CA PHE A 341 -44.41 42.02 28.86
C PHE A 341 -45.42 41.00 29.50
N GLU A 342 -45.30 40.38 30.71
CA GLU A 342 -44.43 40.42 31.92
C GLU A 342 -44.46 39.09 32.72
N GLU A 343 -43.48 38.97 33.63
CA GLU A 343 -43.34 38.29 34.95
C GLU A 343 -44.35 37.24 35.48
N GLY A 344 -43.79 36.22 36.17
CA GLY A 344 -44.50 35.35 37.12
C GLY A 344 -43.56 34.35 37.82
N THR A 345 -43.43 34.48 39.13
CA THR A 345 -42.47 33.86 40.06
C THR A 345 -42.87 32.49 40.62
N ALA A 346 -41.84 31.78 41.09
CA ALA A 346 -41.79 30.83 42.24
C ALA A 346 -42.52 29.48 42.19
N GLY A 347 -41.79 28.42 42.58
CA GLY A 347 -42.34 27.11 42.95
C GLY A 347 -41.27 26.05 43.14
N ALA A 348 -40.65 26.03 44.31
CA ALA A 348 -39.74 24.97 44.75
C ALA A 348 -40.48 23.64 44.94
N LEU A 349 -39.85 22.52 44.53
CA LEU A 349 -40.09 21.21 45.15
C LEU A 349 -38.81 20.37 45.06
N GLN A 350 -38.52 19.75 46.20
CA GLN A 350 -37.31 19.05 46.58
C GLN A 350 -37.70 17.61 46.91
N GLU A 351 -37.16 16.63 46.20
CA GLU A 351 -37.01 15.21 46.58
C GLU A 351 -35.76 14.73 45.81
N VAL A 352 -34.58 14.44 46.37
CA VAL A 352 -34.12 13.50 47.41
C VAL A 352 -34.22 12.02 47.01
N CYS A 353 -33.02 11.44 46.74
CA CYS A 353 -32.59 10.02 46.81
C CYS A 353 -33.17 9.04 45.76
N SER A 354 -32.49 8.00 45.24
CA SER A 354 -31.36 7.17 45.69
C SER A 354 -30.89 6.18 44.58
N GLY A 355 -29.63 5.71 44.65
CA GLY A 355 -29.12 4.38 44.24
C GLY A 355 -29.04 4.07 42.73
N GLU A 356 -27.85 3.82 42.15
CA GLU A 356 -27.18 2.50 42.02
C GLU A 356 -28.01 1.52 41.15
N ASP A 357 -27.59 1.00 39.98
CA ASP A 357 -26.34 0.31 39.67
C ASP A 357 -26.01 0.29 38.16
N GLN A 358 -24.70 0.33 37.84
CA GLN A 358 -24.15 -0.11 36.55
C GLN A 358 -23.55 -1.51 36.71
N PRO A 359 -23.70 -2.43 35.73
CA PRO A 359 -22.89 -3.64 35.70
C PRO A 359 -21.53 -3.39 35.01
N GLU A 360 -20.46 -3.34 35.81
CA GLU A 360 -19.07 -3.47 35.35
C GLU A 360 -18.75 -4.93 34.98
N VAL A 361 -18.25 -5.16 33.77
CA VAL A 361 -17.73 -6.46 33.33
C VAL A 361 -16.21 -6.47 33.52
N HIS A 362 -15.75 -7.14 34.56
CA HIS A 362 -14.33 -7.42 34.77
C HIS A 362 -13.81 -8.48 33.78
N ARG A 363 -12.67 -8.20 33.13
CA ARG A 363 -11.86 -9.18 32.41
C ARG A 363 -10.58 -9.42 33.19
N HIS A 364 -10.43 -10.63 33.71
CA HIS A 364 -9.19 -11.12 34.31
C HIS A 364 -8.12 -11.34 33.23
N PHE A 365 -6.90 -10.86 33.50
CA PHE A 365 -5.67 -11.30 32.83
C PHE A 365 -4.93 -12.23 33.80
N VAL A 366 -4.67 -13.46 33.36
CA VAL A 366 -3.78 -14.40 34.05
C VAL A 366 -2.35 -14.17 33.57
N GLN A 367 -1.40 -14.24 34.51
CA GLN A 367 0.04 -14.01 34.35
C GLN A 367 0.73 -14.97 33.38
#